data_AF-A0A969D3Q9-F1
#
_entry.id   AF-A0A969D3Q9-F1
#
_cell.length_a   1.000
_cell.length_b   1.000
_cell.length_c   1.000
_cell.angle_alpha   90.00
_cell.angle_beta   90.00
_cell.angle_gamma   90.00
#
_symmetry.space_group_name_H-M   'P 1'
#
loop_
_entity.id
_entity.type
_entity.pdbx_description
1 polymer ?
#
loop_
_entity_poly.entity_id
_entity_poly.type
_entity_poly.pdbx_seq_one_letter_code
_entity_poly.pdbx_strand_id
1 'polypeptide(L)'
;MIFQAMNRPAQEAHLLVNIGQAQMGNGQTDAAIASFQQAVNLSETLRQQQSRATELSAHIEAAYRNLATLLIQQNRNDEAQQILNLI
;
A
#
# COMPACT_ATOMS: atom_id res chain seq x y z
N MET A 1 -2.31 -23.97 13.02
CA MET A 1 -1.72 -22.62 13.13
C MET A 1 -0.42 -22.57 12.30
N ILE A 2 -0.50 -22.40 10.97
CA ILE A 2 0.65 -22.54 10.03
C ILE A 2 0.81 -21.27 9.15
N PHE A 3 0.55 -20.08 9.69
CA PHE A 3 0.79 -18.81 8.98
C PHE A 3 1.80 -17.90 9.69
N GLN A 4 2.54 -18.40 10.68
CA GLN A 4 3.61 -17.64 11.36
C GLN A 4 5.03 -17.97 10.84
N ALA A 5 5.17 -18.89 9.87
CA ALA A 5 6.47 -19.38 9.42
C ALA A 5 7.10 -18.62 8.23
N MET A 6 6.44 -17.60 7.68
CA MET A 6 6.99 -16.75 6.62
C MET A 6 6.74 -15.28 6.93
N ASN A 7 7.24 -14.81 8.08
CA ASN A 7 7.21 -13.40 8.49
C ASN A 7 8.09 -12.54 7.55
N ARG A 8 7.66 -12.42 6.29
CA ARG A 8 8.29 -11.65 5.22
C ARG A 8 7.36 -10.48 4.89
N PRO A 9 7.26 -9.48 5.77
CA PRO A 9 6.31 -8.38 5.64
C PRO A 9 6.46 -7.60 4.32
N ALA A 10 7.65 -7.60 3.69
CA ALA A 10 7.83 -7.04 2.35
C ALA A 10 7.08 -7.82 1.24
N GLN A 11 7.02 -9.16 1.33
CA GLN A 11 6.26 -10.00 0.38
C GLN A 11 4.75 -9.84 0.58
N GLU A 12 4.31 -9.72 1.82
CA GLU A 12 2.91 -9.43 2.14
C GLU A 12 2.48 -8.07 1.59
N ALA A 13 3.30 -7.03 1.75
CA ALA A 13 3.03 -5.72 1.17
C ALA A 13 2.90 -5.79 -0.36
N HIS A 14 3.79 -6.52 -1.05
CA HIS A 14 3.68 -6.72 -2.51
C HIS A 14 2.40 -7.46 -2.91
N LEU A 15 1.99 -8.49 -2.15
CA LEU A 15 0.75 -9.22 -2.41
C LEU A 15 -0.47 -8.31 -2.27
N LEU A 16 -0.50 -7.46 -1.25
CA LEU A 16 -1.55 -6.48 -1.03
C LEU A 16 -1.64 -5.47 -2.18
N VAL A 17 -0.51 -5.05 -2.77
CA VAL A 17 -0.52 -4.22 -3.98
C VAL A 17 -1.23 -4.93 -5.13
N ASN A 18 -0.89 -6.20 -5.39
CA ASN A 18 -1.47 -6.97 -6.49
C ASN A 18 -2.98 -7.19 -6.27
N ILE A 19 -3.40 -7.47 -5.04
CA ILE A 19 -4.82 -7.60 -4.69
C ILE A 19 -5.54 -6.26 -4.92
N GLY A 20 -4.96 -5.14 -4.47
CA GLY A 20 -5.53 -3.81 -4.68
C GLY A 20 -5.68 -3.46 -6.17
N GLN A 21 -4.68 -3.79 -6.99
CA GLN A 21 -4.76 -3.60 -8.45
C GLN A 21 -5.87 -4.45 -9.08
N ALA A 22 -6.01 -5.71 -8.68
CA ALA A 22 -7.08 -6.57 -9.17
C ALA A 22 -8.47 -6.06 -8.78
N GLN A 23 -8.64 -5.62 -7.52
CA GLN A 23 -9.89 -5.03 -7.03
C GLN A 23 -10.22 -3.73 -7.77
N MET A 24 -9.23 -2.87 -8.00
CA MET A 24 -9.39 -1.64 -8.78
C MET A 24 -9.84 -1.93 -10.21
N GLY A 25 -9.21 -2.90 -10.88
CA GLY A 25 -9.60 -3.35 -12.22
C GLY A 25 -11.01 -3.95 -12.29
N ASN A 26 -11.49 -4.52 -11.18
CA ASN A 26 -12.84 -5.07 -11.05
C ASN A 26 -13.87 -4.03 -10.55
N GLY A 27 -13.50 -2.75 -10.41
CA GLY A 27 -14.39 -1.69 -9.92
C GLY A 27 -14.70 -1.75 -8.41
N GLN A 28 -14.00 -2.59 -7.65
CA GLN A 28 -14.16 -2.74 -6.21
C GLN A 28 -13.35 -1.68 -5.45
N THR A 29 -13.68 -0.40 -5.69
CA THR A 29 -12.90 0.76 -5.24
C THR A 29 -12.57 0.74 -3.74
N ASP A 30 -13.56 0.50 -2.87
CA ASP A 30 -13.34 0.52 -1.41
C ASP A 30 -12.43 -0.62 -0.95
N ALA A 31 -12.55 -1.80 -1.58
CA ALA A 31 -11.68 -2.93 -1.31
C ALA A 31 -10.24 -2.62 -1.77
N ALA A 32 -10.09 -2.01 -2.95
CA ALA A 32 -8.79 -1.59 -3.47
C ALA A 32 -8.09 -0.60 -2.54
N ILE A 33 -8.83 0.40 -2.04
CA ILE A 33 -8.34 1.37 -1.05
C ILE A 33 -7.85 0.64 0.21
N ALA A 34 -8.64 -0.30 0.74
CA ALA A 34 -8.24 -1.06 1.93
C ALA A 34 -6.95 -1.86 1.71
N SER A 35 -6.81 -2.53 0.56
CA SER A 35 -5.62 -3.30 0.22
C SER A 35 -4.38 -2.41 0.06
N PHE A 36 -4.49 -1.29 -0.66
CA PHE A 36 -3.38 -0.36 -0.81
C PHE A 36 -2.98 0.30 0.52
N GLN A 37 -3.94 0.65 1.38
CA GLN A 37 -3.66 1.20 2.70
C GLN A 37 -2.89 0.22 3.58
N GLN A 38 -3.26 -1.08 3.56
CA GLN A 38 -2.52 -2.11 4.29
C GLN A 38 -1.09 -2.25 3.76
N ALA A 39 -0.88 -2.22 2.44
CA ALA A 39 0.45 -2.27 1.84
C ALA A 39 1.33 -1.08 2.27
N VAL A 40 0.76 0.15 2.24
CA VAL A 40 1.41 1.38 2.69
C VAL A 40 1.80 1.27 4.17
N ASN A 41 0.85 0.93 5.05
CA ASN A 41 1.10 0.82 6.48
C ASN A 41 2.19 -0.20 6.83
N LEU A 42 2.19 -1.34 6.13
CA LEU A 42 3.21 -2.37 6.32
C LEU A 42 4.58 -1.88 5.85
N SER A 43 4.64 -1.15 4.72
CA SER A 43 5.88 -0.53 4.24
C SER A 43 6.41 0.50 5.25
N GLU A 44 5.57 1.41 5.75
CA GLU A 44 5.95 2.39 6.77
C GLU A 44 6.52 1.70 8.02
N THR A 45 5.83 0.67 8.50
CA THR A 45 6.26 -0.10 9.68
C THR A 45 7.64 -0.71 9.46
N LEU A 46 7.91 -1.24 8.26
CA LEU A 46 9.21 -1.80 7.92
C LEU A 46 10.30 -0.75 7.84
N ARG A 47 10.04 0.41 7.23
CA ARG A 47 11.01 1.51 7.16
C ARG A 47 11.38 2.01 8.55
N GLN A 48 10.42 2.10 9.46
CA GLN A 48 10.66 2.47 10.86
C GLN A 48 11.51 1.42 11.60
N GLN A 49 11.22 0.13 11.42
CA GLN A 49 11.93 -0.95 12.10
C GLN A 49 13.37 -1.17 11.60
N GLN A 50 13.61 -0.97 10.30
CA GLN A 50 14.90 -1.31 9.70
C GLN A 50 15.98 -0.22 9.85
N SER A 51 15.65 0.96 10.42
CA SER A 51 16.58 2.10 10.64
C SER A 51 17.43 2.51 9.42
N ARG A 52 17.07 2.02 8.24
CA ARG A 52 17.69 2.29 6.95
C ARG A 52 16.59 2.80 6.06
N ALA A 53 16.87 3.86 5.30
CA ALA A 53 16.02 4.29 4.21
C ALA A 53 16.00 3.18 3.16
N THR A 54 15.11 2.21 3.33
CA THR A 54 14.85 1.18 2.32
C THR A 54 14.13 1.91 1.19
N GLU A 55 14.79 2.05 0.05
CA GLU A 55 14.16 2.58 -1.15
C GLU A 55 12.85 1.84 -1.41
N LEU A 56 11.79 2.59 -1.73
CA LEU A 56 10.52 1.99 -2.08
C LEU A 56 10.72 1.16 -3.35
N SER A 57 10.24 -0.09 -3.31
CA SER A 57 10.14 -0.85 -4.55
C SER A 57 9.11 -0.18 -5.46
N ALA A 58 9.30 -0.25 -6.77
CA ALA A 58 8.33 0.30 -7.73
C ALA A 58 6.90 -0.24 -7.51
N HIS A 59 6.76 -1.46 -7.00
CA HIS A 59 5.46 -2.02 -6.62
C HIS A 59 4.82 -1.27 -5.46
N ILE A 60 5.60 -1.00 -4.42
CA ILE A 60 5.13 -0.28 -3.26
C ILE A 60 4.82 1.17 -3.62
N GLU A 61 5.69 1.85 -4.38
CA GLU A 61 5.40 3.21 -4.88
C GLU A 61 4.09 3.27 -5.69
N ALA A 62 3.82 2.26 -6.52
CA ALA A 62 2.55 2.15 -7.23
C ALA A 62 1.34 2.05 -6.28
N ALA A 63 1.48 1.43 -5.10
CA ALA A 63 0.43 1.39 -4.09
C ALA A 63 0.12 2.79 -3.54
N TYR A 64 1.14 3.59 -3.21
CA TYR A 64 0.94 4.99 -2.75
C TYR A 64 0.21 5.82 -3.82
N ARG A 65 0.66 5.72 -5.08
CA ARG A 65 0.07 6.48 -6.20
C ARG A 65 -1.37 6.05 -6.51
N ASN A 66 -1.64 4.74 -6.49
CA ASN A 66 -2.99 4.23 -6.72
C ASN A 66 -3.93 4.62 -5.58
N LEU A 67 -3.47 4.49 -4.33
CA LEU A 67 -4.25 4.93 -3.16
C LEU A 67 -4.59 6.41 -3.26
N ALA A 68 -3.60 7.27 -3.51
CA ALA A 68 -3.82 8.71 -3.66
C ALA A 68 -4.80 9.02 -4.80
N THR A 69 -4.68 8.34 -5.94
CA THR A 69 -5.61 8.50 -7.07
C THR A 69 -7.04 8.14 -6.69
N LEU A 70 -7.25 7.00 -6.02
CA LEU A 70 -8.58 6.58 -5.57
C LEU A 70 -9.15 7.52 -4.50
N LEU A 71 -8.30 8.06 -3.61
CA LEU A 71 -8.71 9.07 -2.62
C LEU A 71 -9.15 10.37 -3.28
N ILE A 72 -8.44 10.85 -4.31
CA ILE A 72 -8.83 12.03 -5.09
C ILE A 72 -10.20 11.81 -5.75
N GLN A 73 -10.44 10.63 -6.34
CA GLN A 73 -11.74 10.29 -6.93
C GLN A 73 -12.89 10.31 -5.91
N GLN A 74 -12.60 10.07 -4.63
CA GLN A 74 -13.55 10.15 -3.53
C GLN A 74 -13.63 11.56 -2.90
N ASN A 75 -13.02 12.58 -3.50
CA ASN A 75 -12.88 13.94 -2.95
C ASN A 75 -12.11 14.02 -1.63
N ARG A 76 -11.30 13.00 -1.30
CA ARG A 76 -10.45 12.93 -0.10
C ARG A 76 -9.05 13.47 -0.40
N ASN A 77 -9.00 14.72 -0.88
CA ASN A 77 -7.78 15.34 -1.39
C ASN A 77 -6.68 15.50 -0.33
N ASP A 78 -7.05 15.84 0.90
CA ASP A 78 -6.10 16.01 2.00
C ASP A 78 -5.39 14.70 2.33
N GLU A 79 -6.13 13.58 2.36
CA GLU A 79 -5.58 12.25 2.60
C GLU A 79 -4.69 11.80 1.43
N ALA A 80 -5.10 12.08 0.19
CA ALA A 80 -4.28 11.79 -0.97
C ALA A 80 -2.93 12.52 -0.94
N GLN A 81 -2.93 13.81 -0.55
CA GLN A 81 -1.70 14.58 -0.39
C GLN A 81 -0.81 14.01 0.72
N GLN A 82 -1.40 13.62 1.85
CA GLN A 82 -0.64 12.96 2.92
C GLN A 82 0.05 11.69 2.43
N ILE A 83 -0.65 10.84 1.68
CA ILE A 83 -0.08 9.61 1.11
C ILE A 83 1.04 9.92 0.12
N LEU A 84 0.88 10.92 -0.74
CA LEU A 84 1.90 11.31 -1.72
C LEU A 84 3.15 11.94 -1.09
N ASN A 85 3.06 12.48 0.12
CA ASN A 85 4.21 13.03 0.83
C ASN A 85 5.07 11.95 1.51
N LEU A 86 4.66 10.68 1.48
CA LEU A 86 5.38 9.56 2.09
C LEU A 86 6.35 8.86 1.13
N ILE A 87 6.34 9.23 -0.16
CA ILE A 87 7.24 8.71 -1.21
C ILE A 87 8.32 9.74 -1.56
#